data_AF-A0A952PS35-F1
#
_entry.id   AF-A0A952PS35-F1
#
_cell.length_a   1.000
_cell.length_b   1.000
_cell.length_c   1.000
_cell.angle_alpha   90.00
_cell.angle_beta   90.00
_cell.angle_gamma   90.00
#
_symmetry.space_group_name_H-M   'P 1'
#
loop_
_entity.id
_entity.type
_entity.pdbx_description
1 polymer ?
#
loop_
_entity_poly.entity_id
_entity_poly.type
_entity_poly.pdbx_seq_one_letter_code
_entity_poly.pdbx_strand_id
1 'polypeptide(L)'
;MTKEDTTTKSQDAQTSEENKYLLGQILVDLGYITIYQLDEALHIQRSDEEAGKERKPLGQILLELGFCGPNQLIRAIQVQAELRKLKEKESE
;
A
#
# COMPACT_ATOMS: atom_id res chain seq x y z
N MET A 1 9.52 7.64 33.29
CA MET A 1 9.51 8.03 31.86
C MET A 1 8.22 7.51 31.26
N THR A 2 7.40 8.43 30.75
CA THR A 2 6.08 8.27 30.09
C THR A 2 6.05 7.00 29.19
N LYS A 3 5.19 5.99 29.42
CA LYS A 3 3.77 5.88 28.98
C LYS A 3 3.61 6.56 27.59
N GLU A 4 3.17 5.96 26.49
CA GLU A 4 1.98 5.14 26.29
C GLU A 4 2.14 4.32 24.98
N ASP A 5 2.06 2.99 25.08
CA ASP A 5 1.41 2.16 24.07
C ASP A 5 0.01 2.74 23.84
N THR A 6 -0.33 3.14 22.61
CA THR A 6 -1.67 3.14 22.01
C THR A 6 -1.68 4.02 20.75
N THR A 7 -1.79 3.39 19.58
CA THR A 7 -2.74 3.81 18.54
C THR A 7 -2.99 2.60 17.65
N THR A 8 -3.72 1.63 18.20
CA THR A 8 -4.73 0.92 17.41
C THR A 8 -5.75 1.97 17.00
N LYS A 9 -5.85 2.26 15.70
CA LYS A 9 -7.03 2.93 15.16
C LYS A 9 -7.58 2.10 14.01
N SER A 10 -8.54 1.27 14.41
CA SER A 10 -9.54 0.62 13.58
C SER A 10 -10.10 1.60 12.54
N GLN A 11 -10.09 1.15 11.29
CA GLN A 11 -10.99 1.63 10.24
C GLN A 11 -11.51 0.42 9.47
N ASP A 12 -12.15 -0.50 10.19
CA ASP A 12 -12.95 -1.56 9.60
C ASP A 12 -14.38 -1.05 9.37
N ALA A 13 -14.91 -1.37 8.19
CA ALA A 13 -16.33 -1.37 7.79
C ALA A 13 -16.91 -0.23 6.91
N GLN A 14 -16.16 0.80 6.48
CA GLN A 14 -16.69 1.79 5.50
C GLN A 14 -15.85 1.97 4.21
N THR A 15 -14.71 1.27 4.07
CA THR A 15 -13.66 1.60 3.07
C THR A 15 -13.49 0.55 1.95
N SER A 16 -14.37 -0.45 1.84
CA SER A 16 -14.08 -1.69 1.08
C SER A 16 -14.02 -1.52 -0.45
N GLU A 17 -14.68 -0.52 -1.03
CA GLU A 17 -14.72 -0.34 -2.50
C GLU A 17 -13.59 0.55 -3.03
N GLU A 18 -13.21 1.61 -2.31
CA GLU A 18 -12.15 2.52 -2.75
C GLU A 18 -10.75 1.93 -2.59
N ASN A 19 -10.56 1.09 -1.57
CA ASN A 19 -9.26 0.49 -1.29
C ASN A 19 -8.82 -0.52 -2.36
N LYS A 20 -9.74 -1.06 -3.16
CA LYS A 20 -9.45 -2.00 -4.26
C LYS A 20 -8.55 -1.39 -5.34
N TYR A 21 -8.52 -0.06 -5.43
CA TYR A 21 -7.71 0.67 -6.42
C TYR A 21 -6.33 1.08 -5.87
N LEU A 22 -6.01 0.78 -4.61
CA LEU A 22 -4.72 1.08 -4.00
C LEU A 22 -3.69 0.03 -4.39
N LEU A 23 -2.48 0.48 -4.73
CA LEU A 23 -1.40 -0.41 -5.17
C LEU A 23 -1.05 -1.45 -4.11
N GLY A 24 -0.97 -1.03 -2.85
CA GLY A 24 -0.70 -1.92 -1.72
C GLY A 24 -1.74 -3.01 -1.58
N GLN A 25 -3.03 -2.66 -1.68
CA GLN A 25 -4.11 -3.64 -1.60
C GLN A 25 -4.07 -4.62 -2.77
N ILE A 26 -3.84 -4.13 -4.00
CA ILE A 26 -3.71 -4.98 -5.19
C ILE A 26 -2.55 -5.96 -5.03
N LEU A 27 -1.42 -5.55 -4.46
CA LEU A 27 -0.28 -6.43 -4.21
C LEU A 27 -0.63 -7.55 -3.21
N VAL A 28 -1.45 -7.26 -2.21
CA VAL A 28 -1.97 -8.25 -1.26
C VAL A 28 -2.97 -9.18 -1.94
N ASP A 29 -3.93 -8.62 -2.70
CA ASP A 29 -4.98 -9.38 -3.39
C ASP A 29 -4.40 -10.33 -4.45
N LEU A 30 -3.31 -9.93 -5.12
CA LEU A 30 -2.54 -10.77 -6.04
C LEU A 30 -1.67 -11.82 -5.33
N GLY A 31 -1.56 -11.77 -4.00
CA GLY A 31 -0.73 -12.66 -3.19
C GLY A 31 0.77 -12.44 -3.36
N TYR A 32 1.19 -11.26 -3.84
CA TYR A 32 2.61 -10.94 -4.00
C TYR A 32 3.27 -10.49 -2.70
N ILE A 33 2.50 -9.86 -1.82
CA ILE A 33 2.92 -9.49 -0.47
C ILE A 33 1.84 -9.87 0.55
N THR A 34 2.21 -9.94 1.81
CA THR A 34 1.28 -10.10 2.93
C THR A 34 0.82 -8.74 3.47
N ILE A 35 -0.27 -8.73 4.23
CA ILE A 35 -0.75 -7.53 4.94
C ILE A 35 0.35 -6.99 5.88
N TYR A 36 1.09 -7.88 6.55
CA TYR A 36 2.20 -7.49 7.44
C TYR A 36 3.32 -6.78 6.69
N GLN A 37 3.72 -7.31 5.52
CA GLN A 37 4.73 -6.69 4.67
C GLN A 37 4.29 -5.32 4.13
N LEU A 38 3.00 -5.19 3.82
CA LEU A 38 2.42 -3.91 3.41
C LEU A 38 2.47 -2.88 4.55
N ASP A 39 2.07 -3.29 5.77
CA ASP A 39 2.07 -2.41 6.94
C ASP A 39 3.49 -1.95 7.30
N GLU A 40 4.47 -2.86 7.25
CA GLU A 40 5.87 -2.55 7.49
C GLU A 40 6.42 -1.53 6.47
N ALA A 41 6.12 -1.71 5.18
CA ALA A 41 6.53 -0.78 4.14
C ALA A 41 5.88 0.61 4.31
N LEU A 42 4.60 0.67 4.73
CA LEU A 42 3.89 1.92 5.04
C LEU A 42 4.45 2.60 6.31
N HIS A 43 4.86 1.83 7.30
CA HIS A 43 5.53 2.35 8.49
C HIS A 43 6.85 3.02 8.13
N ILE A 44 7.69 2.36 7.32
CA ILE A 44 8.95 2.92 6.82
C ILE A 44 8.70 4.20 6.01
N GLN A 45 7.72 4.19 5.10
CA GLN A 45 7.39 5.38 4.31
C GLN A 45 7.05 6.58 5.17
N ARG A 46 6.21 6.40 6.21
CA ARG A 46 5.85 7.46 7.15
C ARG A 46 7.03 7.91 8.00
N SER A 47 7.80 6.97 8.52
CA SER A 47 8.97 7.28 9.35
C SER A 47 10.03 8.07 8.58
N ASP A 48 10.27 7.74 7.31
CA ASP A 48 11.20 8.48 6.45
C ASP A 48 10.70 9.91 6.16
N GLU A 49 9.39 10.08 5.95
CA GLU A 49 8.76 11.41 5.76
C GLU A 49 8.87 12.27 7.04
N GLU A 50 8.61 11.68 8.22
CA GLU A 50 8.76 12.36 9.52
C GLU A 50 10.22 12.72 9.84
N ALA A 51 11.17 11.89 9.40
CA ALA A 51 12.60 12.15 9.53
C ALA A 51 13.14 13.19 8.53
N GLY A 52 12.29 13.73 7.64
CA GLY A 52 12.68 14.70 6.63
C GLY A 52 13.55 14.12 5.51
N LYS A 53 13.50 12.79 5.30
CA LYS A 53 14.20 12.13 4.19
C LYS A 53 13.42 12.30 2.89
N GLU A 54 14.06 11.92 1.78
CA GLU A 54 13.41 11.87 0.48
C GLU A 54 12.19 10.94 0.51
N ARG A 55 11.04 11.45 0.05
CA ARG A 55 9.79 10.70 0.02
C ARG A 55 9.81 9.64 -1.06
N LYS A 56 10.09 8.40 -0.67
CA LYS A 56 10.07 7.25 -1.59
C LYS A 56 8.64 6.75 -1.85
N PRO A 57 8.32 6.34 -3.09
CA PRO A 57 7.06 5.69 -3.37
C PRO A 57 7.01 4.30 -2.71
N LEU A 58 5.82 3.88 -2.27
CA LEU A 58 5.62 2.61 -1.58
C LEU A 58 6.17 1.42 -2.37
N GLY A 59 5.97 1.41 -3.70
CA GLY A 59 6.51 0.37 -4.58
C GLY A 59 8.04 0.25 -4.53
N GLN A 60 8.75 1.37 -4.40
CA GLN A 60 10.21 1.35 -4.26
C GLN A 60 10.63 0.78 -2.91
N ILE A 61 9.94 1.14 -1.82
CA ILE A 61 10.22 0.59 -0.49
C ILE A 61 10.00 -0.93 -0.49
N LEU A 62 8.91 -1.41 -1.09
CA LEU A 62 8.62 -2.84 -1.21
C LEU A 62 9.68 -3.61 -2.01
N LEU A 63 10.26 -2.99 -3.03
CA LEU A 63 11.39 -3.56 -3.79
C LEU A 63 12.68 -3.58 -2.97
N GLU A 64 13.00 -2.47 -2.28
CA GLU A 64 14.20 -2.34 -1.44
C GLU A 64 14.19 -3.34 -0.27
N LEU A 65 13.01 -3.62 0.30
CA LEU A 65 12.81 -4.63 1.35
C LEU A 65 12.78 -6.07 0.81
N GLY A 66 12.72 -6.25 -0.52
CA GLY A 66 12.61 -7.57 -1.14
C GLY A 66 11.26 -8.26 -0.90
N PHE A 67 10.22 -7.52 -0.53
CA PHE A 67 8.88 -8.07 -0.32
C PHE A 67 8.19 -8.42 -1.63
N CYS A 68 8.48 -7.68 -2.70
CA CYS A 68 8.10 -8.06 -4.05
C CYS A 68 9.25 -7.84 -5.03
N GLY A 69 9.17 -8.52 -6.18
CA GLY A 69 10.09 -8.33 -7.30
C GLY A 69 9.59 -7.28 -8.31
N PRO A 70 10.46 -6.81 -9.22
CA PRO A 70 10.11 -5.82 -10.24
C PRO A 70 8.91 -6.26 -11.10
N ASN A 71 8.88 -7.53 -11.51
CA ASN A 71 7.80 -8.07 -12.34
C ASN A 71 6.45 -8.10 -11.60
N GLN A 72 6.46 -8.39 -10.31
CA GLN A 72 5.26 -8.38 -9.46
C GLN A 72 4.74 -6.96 -9.30
N LEU A 73 5.63 -5.99 -9.05
CA LEU A 73 5.26 -4.58 -8.95
C LEU A 73 4.69 -4.04 -10.27
N ILE A 74 5.34 -4.33 -11.41
CA ILE A 74 4.86 -3.93 -12.73
C ILE A 74 3.46 -4.49 -12.98
N ARG A 75 3.25 -5.77 -12.67
CA ARG A 75 1.93 -6.40 -12.85
C ARG A 75 0.86 -5.76 -11.98
N ALA A 76 1.17 -5.44 -10.73
CA ALA A 76 0.22 -4.76 -9.84
C ALA A 76 -0.14 -3.34 -10.33
N ILE A 77 0.82 -2.60 -10.88
CA ILE A 77 0.57 -1.27 -11.48
C ILE A 77 -0.33 -1.38 -12.72
N GLN A 78 -0.14 -2.41 -13.55
CA GLN A 78 -1.01 -2.66 -14.71
C GLN A 78 -2.45 -2.93 -14.27
N VAL A 79 -2.64 -3.82 -13.29
CA VAL A 79 -3.95 -4.12 -12.71
C VAL A 79 -4.58 -2.86 -12.11
N GLN A 80 -3.82 -2.04 -11.39
CA GLN A 80 -4.30 -0.77 -10.86
C GLN A 80 -4.83 0.17 -11.96
N ALA A 81 -4.11 0.27 -13.08
CA ALA A 81 -4.52 1.10 -14.20
C ALA A 81 -5.80 0.58 -14.86
N GLU A 82 -5.96 -0.74 -14.99
CA GLU A 82 -7.18 -1.36 -15.52
C GLU A 82 -8.38 -1.12 -14.62
N LEU A 83 -8.22 -1.32 -13.30
CA LEU A 83 -9.28 -1.10 -12.32
C LEU A 83 -9.75 0.36 -12.34
N ARG A 84 -8.83 1.34 -12.37
CA ARG A 84 -9.19 2.76 -12.43
C ARG A 84 -10.00 3.12 -13.69
N LYS A 85 -9.64 2.56 -14.84
CA LYS A 85 -10.40 2.74 -16.09
C LYS A 85 -11.81 2.17 -16.01
N LEU A 86 -12.00 1.06 -15.31
CA LEU A 86 -13.33 0.47 -15.09
C LEU A 86 -14.17 1.35 -14.18
N LYS A 87 -13.58 1.88 -13.10
CA LYS A 87 -14.26 2.83 -12.19
C LYS A 87 -14.79 4.06 -12.93
N GLU A 88 -14.01 4.61 -13.86
CA GLU A 88 -14.41 5.76 -14.68
C GLU A 88 -15.64 5.44 -15.55
N LYS A 89 -15.69 4.26 -16.17
CA LYS A 89 -16.82 3.82 -17.01
C LYS A 89 -18.09 3.54 -16.23
N GLU A 90 -17.99 3.05 -14.99
CA GLU A 90 -19.14 2.79 -14.13
C GLU A 90 -19.76 4.07 -13.57
N SER A 91 -19.03 5.19 -13.63
CA SER A 91 -19.50 6.51 -13.20
C SER A 91 -20.16 7.35 -14.31
N GLU A 92 -20.22 6.85 -15.55
CA GLU A 92 -20.88 7.45 -16.71
C GLU A 92 -22.29 6.85 -16.94
#